data_AF-A0A803R309-F1
#
_entry.id   AF-A0A803R309-F1
#
_cell.length_a   1.000
_cell.length_b   1.000
_cell.length_c   1.000
_cell.angle_alpha   90.00
_cell.angle_beta   90.00
_cell.angle_gamma   90.00
#
_symmetry.space_group_name_H-M   'P 1'
#
loop_
_entity.id
_entity.type
_entity.pdbx_description
1 polymer ?
#
loop_
_entity_poly.entity_id
_entity_poly.type
_entity_poly.pdbx_seq_one_letter_code
_entity_poly.pdbx_strand_id
1 'polypeptide(L)'
;MVDCLCMSGNVEKAIQKIFELLAVDSNSDEPAVLLSDIHARLTVSDKFIFWISCVYLVIYRKLPDAVVQQFECEKQASEIEWPSIILLDDEKQRAVKLIEKGMLSIDSLMKTELLKDDINLTSAHFFAVNHIRCMVALDNLECSRNLLDKYLGLFPSCLELVLIRAHEKDFGDLSFSGFEEILGSWPKEVPGIQCIWNQYAQCAVQSKGYECGKVLMDRWFHSVWKVHDLQNGMNSGNIELASDSILESLPNLSPIDVMFGFLNLSLYKLMQNDRLGASIAVEKALKASIPKYFKYCIGEHAMFLLTGESLLKENASVSGVLNILERYIGNSLPFSVPEPLPRKFIKNIKKPRVRQLMSNIFSPVSSDFSLVNLVLELWYGPTFLLELLCKPKLLVDFVEGILDISPSNYELAMSVCRHLSSPNSSTDLTPTSILFWASSNLVSAILHAVPIPPEHVWVEAARILGNVMGVNTISQRFYGRALVVYPFSVKLWKSYQTLYTDIEMKKSIAEEAKAKGLDLC
;
A
#
# COMPACT_ATOMS: atom_id res chain seq x y z
N MET A 1 11.83 -18.70 1.27
CA MET A 1 13.24 -19.12 1.07
C MET A 1 14.15 -17.93 0.82
N VAL A 2 13.98 -17.20 -0.29
CA VAL A 2 14.81 -16.01 -0.62
C VAL A 2 14.79 -14.99 0.53
N ASP A 3 13.60 -14.68 1.05
CA ASP A 3 13.43 -13.79 2.21
C ASP A 3 14.21 -14.27 3.46
N CYS A 4 14.20 -15.58 3.74
CA CYS A 4 14.96 -16.15 4.85
C CYS A 4 16.48 -16.00 4.67
N LEU A 5 16.98 -16.11 3.43
CA LEU A 5 18.38 -15.84 3.13
C LEU A 5 18.71 -14.38 3.38
N CYS A 6 17.86 -13.44 2.95
CA CYS A 6 18.03 -12.02 3.22
C CYS A 6 18.05 -11.71 4.73
N MET A 7 17.08 -12.22 5.50
CA MET A 7 17.01 -12.05 6.96
C MET A 7 18.23 -12.63 7.69
N SER A 8 18.81 -13.71 7.15
CA SER A 8 20.04 -14.33 7.67
C SER A 8 21.33 -13.57 7.34
N GLY A 9 21.23 -12.44 6.62
CA GLY A 9 22.38 -11.67 6.15
C GLY A 9 23.04 -12.20 4.88
N ASN A 10 22.51 -13.28 4.28
CA ASN A 10 23.06 -13.93 3.09
C ASN A 10 22.40 -13.43 1.79
N VAL A 11 22.30 -12.11 1.62
CA VAL A 11 21.62 -11.51 0.45
C VAL A 11 22.29 -11.90 -0.86
N GLU A 12 23.62 -11.96 -0.93
CA GLU A 12 24.33 -12.38 -2.14
C GLU A 12 24.00 -13.81 -2.55
N LYS A 13 23.85 -14.72 -1.57
CA LYS A 13 23.41 -16.09 -1.83
C LYS A 13 21.95 -16.13 -2.30
N ALA A 14 21.10 -15.24 -1.79
CA ALA A 14 19.72 -15.09 -2.25
C ALA A 14 19.69 -14.67 -3.72
N ILE A 15 20.52 -13.70 -4.10
CA ILE A 15 20.68 -13.22 -5.47
C ILE A 15 21.26 -14.30 -6.38
N GLN A 16 22.30 -15.00 -5.94
CA GLN A 16 22.86 -16.14 -6.66
C GLN A 16 21.78 -17.20 -6.95
N LYS A 17 20.94 -17.53 -5.96
CA LYS A 17 19.83 -18.48 -6.14
C LYS A 17 18.79 -18.00 -7.16
N ILE A 18 18.53 -16.68 -7.24
CA ILE A 18 17.68 -16.10 -8.29
C ILE A 18 18.31 -16.28 -9.67
N PHE A 19 19.62 -16.11 -9.81
CA PHE A 19 20.29 -16.32 -11.10
C PHE A 19 20.44 -17.80 -11.47
N GLU A 20 20.63 -18.69 -10.50
CA GLU A 20 20.62 -20.15 -10.72
C GLU A 20 19.26 -20.63 -11.24
N LEU A 21 18.16 -20.05 -10.75
CA LEU A 21 16.82 -20.27 -11.28
C LEU A 21 16.69 -19.95 -12.77
N LEU A 22 17.56 -19.10 -13.31
CA LEU A 22 17.62 -18.75 -14.73
C LEU A 22 18.50 -19.70 -15.53
N ALA A 23 19.43 -20.43 -14.93
CA ALA A 23 20.51 -21.11 -15.64
C ALA A 23 20.17 -22.54 -16.10
N VAL A 24 18.93 -22.98 -15.95
CA VAL A 24 18.49 -24.39 -16.15
C VAL A 24 18.52 -24.86 -17.63
N ASP A 25 18.96 -24.01 -18.57
CA ASP A 25 19.28 -24.45 -19.94
C ASP A 25 20.64 -25.18 -20.06
N SER A 26 21.38 -25.36 -18.95
CA SER A 26 22.72 -25.96 -18.96
C SER A 26 22.77 -27.26 -18.12
N ASN A 27 22.99 -28.37 -18.82
CA ASN A 27 23.25 -29.72 -18.32
C ASN A 27 24.05 -29.74 -17.00
N SER A 28 23.41 -30.18 -15.91
CA SER A 28 24.03 -30.41 -14.60
C SER A 28 23.43 -31.67 -13.98
N ASP A 29 24.28 -32.67 -13.70
CA ASP A 29 23.94 -34.02 -13.23
C ASP A 29 23.72 -34.15 -11.70
N GLU A 30 23.48 -33.04 -10.98
CA GLU A 30 23.13 -33.11 -9.55
C GLU A 30 21.61 -33.10 -9.33
N PRO A 31 21.04 -34.00 -8.50
CA PRO A 31 19.62 -34.01 -8.19
C PRO A 31 19.32 -32.93 -7.15
N ALA A 32 19.38 -31.66 -7.55
CA ALA A 32 18.75 -30.60 -6.80
C ALA A 32 17.23 -30.78 -6.93
N VAL A 33 16.50 -30.74 -5.82
CA VAL A 33 15.05 -30.46 -5.86
C VAL A 33 14.93 -29.07 -6.50
N LEU A 34 14.77 -29.08 -7.81
CA LEU A 34 15.06 -27.95 -8.68
C LEU A 34 13.98 -26.89 -8.43
N LEU A 35 14.37 -25.73 -7.91
CA LEU A 35 13.47 -24.58 -7.76
C LEU A 35 12.78 -24.19 -9.09
N SER A 36 13.28 -24.65 -10.25
CA SER A 36 12.58 -24.52 -11.54
C SER A 36 11.24 -25.27 -11.59
N ASP A 37 11.08 -26.37 -10.86
CA ASP A 37 9.80 -27.07 -10.73
C ASP A 37 8.75 -26.21 -10.03
N ILE A 38 9.18 -25.25 -9.20
CA ILE A 38 8.28 -24.32 -8.52
C ILE A 38 7.70 -23.34 -9.54
N HIS A 39 8.54 -22.78 -10.43
CA HIS A 39 8.08 -21.84 -11.46
C HIS A 39 7.01 -22.45 -12.36
N ALA A 40 7.19 -23.71 -12.78
CA ALA A 40 6.20 -24.42 -13.58
C ALA A 40 4.85 -24.61 -12.87
N ARG A 41 4.83 -24.62 -11.54
CA ARG A 41 3.63 -24.83 -10.71
C ARG A 41 2.94 -23.54 -10.27
N LEU A 42 3.56 -22.38 -10.51
CA LEU A 42 2.94 -21.08 -10.20
C LEU A 42 1.78 -20.80 -11.16
N THR A 43 0.73 -20.17 -10.63
CA THR A 43 -0.32 -19.58 -11.47
C THR A 43 0.25 -18.46 -12.32
N VAL A 44 -0.45 -18.06 -13.39
CA VAL A 44 -0.02 -16.94 -14.23
C VAL A 44 0.17 -15.66 -13.41
N SER A 45 -0.77 -15.37 -12.51
CA SER A 45 -0.68 -14.23 -11.58
C SER A 45 0.55 -14.33 -10.66
N ASP A 46 0.80 -15.49 -10.06
CA ASP A 46 1.95 -15.68 -9.17
C ASP A 46 3.28 -15.53 -9.90
N LYS A 47 3.35 -15.92 -11.19
CA LYS A 47 4.55 -15.74 -12.02
C LYS A 47 4.89 -14.26 -12.18
N PHE A 48 3.90 -13.39 -12.41
CA PHE A 48 4.13 -11.95 -12.51
C PHE A 48 4.69 -11.38 -11.20
N ILE A 49 4.06 -11.71 -10.06
CA ILE A 49 4.50 -11.25 -8.73
C ILE A 49 5.91 -11.77 -8.41
N PHE A 50 6.19 -13.03 -8.73
CA PHE A 50 7.48 -13.67 -8.54
C PHE A 50 8.60 -12.92 -9.29
N TRP A 51 8.42 -12.64 -10.58
CA TRP A 51 9.45 -11.96 -11.38
C TRP A 51 9.72 -10.54 -10.91
N ILE A 52 8.66 -9.79 -10.62
CA ILE A 52 8.79 -8.44 -10.08
C ILE A 52 9.53 -8.46 -8.74
N SER A 53 9.21 -9.40 -7.86
CA SER A 53 9.89 -9.57 -6.57
C SER A 53 11.37 -9.93 -6.73
N CYS A 54 11.72 -10.78 -7.69
CA CYS A 54 13.11 -11.13 -7.97
C CYS A 54 13.92 -9.94 -8.47
N VAL A 55 13.38 -9.18 -9.42
CA VAL A 55 14.03 -7.97 -9.96
C VAL A 55 14.19 -6.92 -8.86
N TYR A 56 13.13 -6.68 -8.09
CA TYR A 56 13.17 -5.75 -6.96
C TYR A 56 14.24 -6.14 -5.94
N LEU A 57 14.37 -7.44 -5.62
CA LEU A 57 15.40 -7.91 -4.70
C LEU A 57 16.82 -7.74 -5.22
N VAL A 58 17.06 -7.97 -6.51
CA VAL A 58 18.39 -7.75 -7.11
C VAL A 58 18.77 -6.27 -7.04
N ILE A 59 17.81 -5.37 -7.25
CA ILE A 59 18.02 -3.92 -7.24
C ILE A 59 18.18 -3.40 -5.81
N TYR A 60 17.21 -3.65 -4.93
CA TYR A 60 17.12 -3.03 -3.60
C TYR A 60 17.61 -3.92 -2.45
N ARG A 61 18.07 -5.15 -2.74
CA ARG A 61 18.58 -6.11 -1.74
C ARG A 61 17.56 -6.51 -0.67
N LYS A 62 16.27 -6.26 -0.92
CA LYS A 62 15.11 -6.64 -0.11
C LYS A 62 13.91 -6.97 -0.99
N LEU A 63 12.90 -7.64 -0.45
CA LEU A 63 11.63 -7.82 -1.16
C LEU A 63 10.76 -6.56 -1.11
N PRO A 64 9.83 -6.35 -2.06
CA PRO A 64 8.88 -5.25 -1.99
C PRO A 64 8.01 -5.36 -0.74
N ASP A 65 7.89 -4.28 0.03
CA ASP A 65 7.16 -4.30 1.30
C ASP A 65 5.69 -4.70 1.12
N ALA A 66 5.05 -4.23 0.04
CA ALA A 66 3.68 -4.63 -0.34
C ALA A 66 3.50 -6.14 -0.54
N VAL A 67 4.55 -6.84 -0.99
CA VAL A 67 4.54 -8.31 -1.17
C VAL A 67 4.80 -9.01 0.17
N VAL A 68 5.75 -8.51 0.97
CA VAL A 68 6.08 -9.11 2.27
C VAL A 68 4.89 -9.03 3.23
N GLN A 69 4.14 -7.91 3.22
CA GLN A 69 2.93 -7.73 4.02
C GLN A 69 1.83 -8.77 3.72
N GLN A 70 1.88 -9.44 2.56
CA GLN A 70 0.88 -10.43 2.14
C GLN A 70 1.35 -11.88 2.28
N PHE A 71 2.49 -12.16 2.92
CA PHE A 71 3.05 -13.51 2.98
C PHE A 71 2.11 -14.55 3.57
N GLU A 72 1.33 -14.19 4.58
CA GLU A 72 0.34 -15.09 5.19
C GLU A 72 -0.99 -15.14 4.43
N CYS A 73 -1.20 -14.26 3.45
CA CYS A 73 -2.43 -14.12 2.69
C CYS A 73 -2.26 -14.63 1.24
N GLU A 74 -3.37 -14.66 0.50
CA GLU A 74 -3.31 -14.83 -0.96
C GLU A 74 -2.65 -13.61 -1.59
N LYS A 75 -1.70 -13.84 -2.49
CA LYS A 75 -0.88 -12.79 -3.08
C LYS A 75 -1.71 -12.11 -4.15
N GLN A 76 -1.84 -10.79 -4.04
CA GLN A 76 -2.53 -9.97 -5.01
C GLN A 76 -1.54 -9.01 -5.66
N ALA A 77 -1.81 -8.64 -6.91
CA ALA A 77 -1.08 -7.57 -7.57
C ALA A 77 -1.37 -6.26 -6.81
N SER A 78 -0.41 -5.81 -6.01
CA SER A 78 -0.50 -4.56 -5.24
C SER A 78 0.52 -3.57 -5.73
N GLU A 79 0.22 -2.28 -5.63
CA GLU A 79 1.12 -1.24 -6.08
C GLU A 79 2.48 -1.34 -5.39
N ILE A 80 3.54 -1.37 -6.22
CA ILE A 80 4.93 -1.39 -5.76
C ILE A 80 5.57 -0.07 -6.16
N GLU A 81 6.18 0.58 -5.19
CA GLU A 81 7.00 1.76 -5.38
C GLU A 81 8.37 1.37 -5.94
N TRP A 82 8.89 2.17 -6.88
CA TRP A 82 10.22 1.99 -7.47
C TRP A 82 11.06 3.25 -7.25
N PRO A 83 11.68 3.43 -6.08
CA PRO A 83 12.51 4.60 -5.79
C PRO A 83 13.73 4.66 -6.71
N SER A 84 14.11 5.85 -7.19
CA SER A 84 15.33 6.02 -7.97
C SER A 84 16.55 5.51 -7.20
N ILE A 85 17.43 4.76 -7.88
CA ILE A 85 18.61 4.15 -7.27
C ILE A 85 19.85 4.29 -8.13
N ILE A 86 20.98 4.56 -7.48
CA ILE A 86 22.29 4.61 -8.12
C ILE A 86 22.94 3.25 -7.95
N LEU A 87 22.95 2.48 -9.03
CA LEU A 87 23.63 1.18 -9.15
C LEU A 87 24.84 1.30 -10.08
N LEU A 88 25.81 0.41 -9.91
CA LEU A 88 26.91 0.23 -10.87
C LEU A 88 26.36 -0.31 -12.19
N ASP A 89 27.04 0.00 -13.31
CA ASP A 89 26.55 -0.35 -14.65
C ASP A 89 26.38 -1.87 -14.84
N ASP A 90 27.25 -2.68 -14.24
CA ASP A 90 27.17 -4.14 -14.30
C ASP A 90 25.94 -4.67 -13.53
N GLU A 91 25.62 -4.07 -12.39
CA GLU A 91 24.42 -4.39 -11.60
C GLU A 91 23.13 -3.96 -12.32
N LYS A 92 23.15 -2.77 -12.95
CA LYS A 92 22.05 -2.29 -13.80
C LYS A 92 21.80 -3.25 -14.96
N GLN A 93 22.84 -3.63 -15.70
CA GLN A 93 22.72 -4.59 -16.80
C GLN A 93 22.21 -5.95 -16.33
N ARG A 94 22.64 -6.39 -15.13
CA ARG A 94 22.17 -7.65 -14.55
C ARG A 94 20.68 -7.61 -14.22
N ALA A 95 20.19 -6.49 -13.66
CA ALA A 95 18.77 -6.29 -13.40
C ALA A 95 17.92 -6.21 -14.68
N VAL A 96 18.40 -5.52 -15.71
CA VAL A 96 17.73 -5.45 -17.03
C VAL A 96 17.61 -6.84 -17.66
N LYS A 97 18.70 -7.62 -17.70
CA LYS A 97 18.66 -8.99 -18.23
C LYS A 97 17.67 -9.89 -17.48
N LEU A 98 17.55 -9.69 -16.16
CA LEU A 98 16.64 -10.47 -15.33
C LEU A 98 15.17 -10.19 -15.68
N ILE A 99 14.80 -8.91 -15.81
CA ILE A 99 13.40 -8.56 -16.14
C ILE A 99 13.05 -8.91 -17.59
N GLU A 100 13.99 -8.79 -18.53
CA GLU A 100 13.81 -9.25 -19.91
C GLU A 100 13.58 -10.77 -19.98
N LYS A 101 14.34 -11.55 -19.20
CA LYS A 101 14.12 -12.99 -19.08
C LYS A 101 12.77 -13.32 -18.45
N GLY A 102 12.36 -12.55 -17.44
CA GLY A 102 11.02 -12.62 -16.87
C GLY A 102 9.94 -12.37 -17.93
N MET A 103 10.10 -11.32 -18.75
CA MET A 103 9.20 -11.03 -19.87
C MET A 103 9.14 -12.19 -20.86
N LEU A 104 10.28 -12.73 -21.31
CA LEU A 104 10.33 -13.86 -22.25
C LEU A 104 9.61 -15.10 -21.70
N SER A 105 9.74 -15.37 -20.39
CA SER A 105 9.06 -16.50 -19.76
C SER A 105 7.53 -16.34 -19.69
N ILE A 106 7.03 -15.11 -19.85
CA ILE A 106 5.61 -14.78 -19.77
C ILE A 106 5.03 -14.39 -21.14
N ASP A 107 5.85 -14.02 -22.13
CA ASP A 107 5.42 -13.59 -23.46
C ASP A 107 4.58 -14.65 -24.20
N SER A 108 4.91 -15.93 -24.00
CA SER A 108 4.15 -17.07 -24.52
C SER A 108 2.78 -17.23 -23.84
N LEU A 109 2.69 -16.93 -22.53
CA LEU A 109 1.45 -16.91 -21.75
C LEU A 109 0.58 -15.70 -22.14
N MET A 110 1.22 -14.55 -22.40
CA MET A 110 0.54 -13.33 -22.84
C MET A 110 -0.26 -13.54 -24.12
N LYS A 111 0.25 -14.37 -25.03
CA LYS A 111 -0.39 -14.65 -26.33
C LYS A 111 -1.49 -15.71 -26.29
N THR A 112 -1.54 -16.55 -25.25
CA THR A 112 -2.34 -17.80 -25.26
C THR A 112 -3.46 -17.83 -24.20
N GLU A 113 -3.25 -17.23 -23.02
CA GLU A 113 -4.15 -17.37 -21.86
C GLU A 113 -4.80 -16.07 -21.36
N LEU A 114 -4.29 -14.88 -21.73
CA LEU A 114 -4.78 -13.58 -21.21
C LEU A 114 -6.21 -13.23 -21.60
N LEU A 115 -6.71 -13.74 -22.73
CA LEU A 115 -8.04 -13.41 -23.26
C LEU A 115 -9.19 -14.16 -22.58
N LYS A 116 -8.90 -15.03 -21.60
CA LYS A 116 -9.90 -15.92 -20.98
C LYS A 116 -10.31 -15.53 -19.56
N ASP A 117 -9.51 -14.71 -18.86
CA ASP A 117 -9.71 -14.41 -17.43
C ASP A 117 -9.24 -12.99 -17.07
N ASP A 118 -10.13 -12.20 -16.47
CA ASP A 118 -9.89 -10.82 -16.01
C ASP A 118 -8.75 -10.72 -14.99
N ILE A 119 -8.54 -11.77 -14.19
CA ILE A 119 -7.46 -11.82 -13.19
C ILE A 119 -6.09 -11.84 -13.88
N ASN A 120 -5.95 -12.62 -14.95
CA ASN A 120 -4.69 -12.72 -15.69
C ASN A 120 -4.38 -11.42 -16.44
N LEU A 121 -5.41 -10.76 -16.98
CA LEU A 121 -5.27 -9.45 -17.61
C LEU A 121 -4.80 -8.39 -16.59
N THR A 122 -5.40 -8.38 -15.39
CA THR A 122 -5.01 -7.47 -14.30
C THR A 122 -3.55 -7.68 -13.89
N SER A 123 -3.11 -8.94 -13.75
CA SER A 123 -1.71 -9.23 -13.41
C SER A 123 -0.73 -8.91 -14.54
N ALA A 124 -1.17 -8.97 -15.81
CA ALA A 124 -0.37 -8.53 -16.94
C ALA A 124 -0.21 -7.00 -16.98
N HIS A 125 -1.28 -6.25 -16.74
CA HIS A 125 -1.22 -4.79 -16.58
C HIS A 125 -0.26 -4.41 -15.44
N PHE A 126 -0.39 -5.09 -14.30
CA PHE A 126 0.50 -4.91 -13.15
C PHE A 126 1.97 -5.11 -13.54
N PHE A 127 2.30 -6.20 -14.24
CA PHE A 127 3.67 -6.44 -14.69
C PHE A 127 4.17 -5.36 -15.65
N ALA A 128 3.36 -4.96 -16.63
CA ALA A 128 3.72 -3.93 -17.61
C ALA A 128 4.05 -2.59 -16.93
N VAL A 129 3.19 -2.14 -16.01
CA VAL A 129 3.39 -0.91 -15.23
C VAL A 129 4.67 -1.01 -14.39
N ASN A 130 4.91 -2.12 -13.71
CA ASN A 130 6.11 -2.31 -12.90
C ASN A 130 7.39 -2.40 -13.74
N HIS A 131 7.33 -2.98 -14.93
CA HIS A 131 8.48 -3.03 -15.83
C HIS A 131 8.89 -1.63 -16.28
N ILE A 132 7.93 -0.79 -16.65
CA ILE A 132 8.18 0.62 -17.01
C ILE A 132 8.76 1.37 -15.80
N ARG A 133 8.11 1.29 -14.63
CA ARG A 133 8.59 1.95 -13.40
C ARG A 133 10.00 1.48 -13.00
N CYS A 134 10.30 0.20 -13.18
CA CYS A 134 11.63 -0.36 -12.95
C CYS A 134 12.67 0.25 -13.90
N MET A 135 12.37 0.38 -15.20
CA MET A 135 13.30 1.03 -16.15
C MET A 135 13.52 2.50 -15.82
N VAL A 136 12.49 3.22 -15.38
CA VAL A 136 12.62 4.60 -14.89
C VAL A 136 13.53 4.66 -13.66
N ALA A 137 13.35 3.77 -12.68
CA ALA A 137 14.19 3.73 -11.47
C ALA A 137 15.67 3.41 -11.75
N LEU A 138 15.95 2.71 -12.86
CA LEU A 138 17.31 2.41 -13.35
C LEU A 138 17.92 3.52 -14.24
N ASP A 139 17.22 4.65 -14.41
CA ASP A 139 17.60 5.76 -15.29
C ASP A 139 17.64 5.40 -16.79
N ASN A 140 16.89 4.37 -17.21
CA ASN A 140 16.80 3.95 -18.61
C ASN A 140 15.51 4.45 -19.29
N LEU A 141 15.43 5.77 -19.47
CA LEU A 141 14.25 6.45 -20.02
C LEU A 141 13.94 6.04 -21.47
N GLU A 142 14.96 5.75 -22.28
CA GLU A 142 14.76 5.31 -23.67
C GLU A 142 14.09 3.92 -23.72
N CYS A 143 14.57 2.97 -22.92
CA CYS A 143 13.92 1.66 -22.79
C CYS A 143 12.50 1.79 -22.25
N SER A 144 12.29 2.65 -21.23
CA SER A 144 10.98 2.93 -20.67
C SER A 144 9.97 3.40 -21.73
N ARG A 145 10.37 4.34 -22.61
CA ARG A 145 9.56 4.83 -23.74
C ARG A 145 9.20 3.72 -24.72
N ASN A 146 10.20 2.97 -25.16
CA ASN A 146 10.00 1.88 -26.10
C ASN A 146 9.08 0.79 -25.53
N LEU A 147 9.20 0.49 -24.23
CA LEU A 147 8.33 -0.44 -23.53
C LEU A 147 6.91 0.12 -23.38
N LEU A 148 6.75 1.41 -23.09
CA LEU A 148 5.44 2.04 -23.00
C LEU A 148 4.69 1.96 -24.33
N ASP A 149 5.34 2.29 -25.44
CA ASP A 149 4.73 2.15 -26.77
C ASP A 149 4.37 0.68 -27.08
N LYS A 150 5.26 -0.26 -26.74
CA LYS A 150 4.99 -1.71 -26.87
C LYS A 150 3.78 -2.15 -26.05
N TYR A 151 3.69 -1.75 -24.78
CA TYR A 151 2.61 -2.16 -23.89
C TYR A 151 1.28 -1.48 -24.20
N LEU A 152 1.28 -0.23 -24.63
CA LEU A 152 0.08 0.44 -25.14
C LEU A 152 -0.45 -0.23 -26.41
N GLY A 153 0.44 -0.78 -27.25
CA GLY A 153 0.03 -1.61 -28.39
C GLY A 153 -0.67 -2.91 -27.99
N LEU A 154 -0.33 -3.47 -26.82
CA LEU A 154 -0.93 -4.70 -26.29
C LEU A 154 -2.17 -4.44 -25.42
N PHE A 155 -2.15 -3.35 -24.65
CA PHE A 155 -3.16 -3.00 -23.64
C PHE A 155 -3.59 -1.53 -23.79
N PRO A 156 -4.22 -1.15 -24.92
CA PRO A 156 -4.55 0.25 -25.20
C PRO A 156 -5.57 0.85 -24.22
N SER A 157 -6.35 0.01 -23.55
CA SER A 157 -7.36 0.41 -22.56
C SER A 157 -6.87 0.37 -21.11
N CYS A 158 -5.58 0.09 -20.88
CA CYS A 158 -5.02 0.11 -19.52
C CYS A 158 -4.82 1.57 -19.07
N LEU A 159 -5.68 2.01 -18.16
CA LEU A 159 -5.70 3.38 -17.64
C LEU A 159 -4.33 3.81 -17.08
N GLU A 160 -3.63 2.95 -16.34
CA GLU A 160 -2.32 3.27 -15.76
C GLU A 160 -1.26 3.56 -16.81
N LEU A 161 -1.20 2.76 -17.89
CA LEU A 161 -0.23 2.96 -18.97
C LEU A 161 -0.53 4.26 -19.73
N VAL A 162 -1.81 4.55 -19.94
CA VAL A 162 -2.27 5.76 -20.63
C VAL A 162 -1.95 7.01 -19.80
N LEU A 163 -2.17 6.96 -18.48
CA LEU A 163 -1.79 8.04 -17.58
C LEU A 163 -0.27 8.25 -17.53
N ILE A 164 0.53 7.18 -17.50
CA ILE A 164 1.99 7.28 -17.60
C ILE A 164 2.38 8.01 -18.90
N ARG A 165 1.75 7.68 -20.03
CA ARG A 165 1.99 8.35 -21.33
C ARG A 165 1.62 9.84 -21.30
N ALA A 166 0.48 10.18 -20.69
CA ALA A 166 0.05 11.56 -20.53
C ALA A 166 1.09 12.37 -19.76
N HIS A 167 1.46 11.88 -18.57
CA HIS A 167 2.44 12.54 -17.71
C HIS A 167 3.83 12.63 -18.35
N GLU A 168 4.23 11.65 -19.15
CA GLU A 168 5.51 11.69 -19.85
C GLU A 168 5.55 12.78 -20.93
N LYS A 169 4.49 12.89 -21.74
CA LYS A 169 4.38 13.93 -22.79
C LYS A 169 4.29 15.33 -22.19
N ASP A 170 3.55 15.44 -21.10
CA ASP A 170 3.30 16.73 -20.44
C ASP A 170 4.37 17.07 -19.39
N PHE A 171 5.41 16.26 -19.24
CA PHE A 171 6.53 16.53 -18.33
C PHE A 171 7.34 17.74 -18.82
N GLY A 172 7.14 18.88 -18.15
CA GLY A 172 7.78 20.15 -18.53
C GLY A 172 7.13 20.83 -19.74
N ASP A 173 6.12 20.21 -20.37
CA ASP A 173 5.29 20.83 -21.38
C ASP A 173 4.03 21.42 -20.73
N LEU A 174 3.89 22.73 -20.90
CA LEU A 174 2.74 23.48 -20.42
C LEU A 174 1.54 23.34 -21.37
N SER A 175 1.66 22.70 -22.52
CA SER A 175 0.56 22.61 -23.49
C SER A 175 -0.51 21.58 -23.10
N PHE A 176 -0.18 20.62 -22.24
CA PHE A 176 -1.04 19.48 -21.89
C PHE A 176 -1.55 18.67 -23.09
N SER A 177 -0.76 18.65 -24.18
CA SER A 177 -1.11 17.96 -25.42
C SER A 177 -1.32 16.46 -25.21
N GLY A 178 -0.61 15.85 -24.25
CA GLY A 178 -0.76 14.45 -23.89
C GLY A 178 -2.16 14.12 -23.39
N PHE A 179 -2.65 14.86 -22.39
CA PHE A 179 -4.01 14.67 -21.88
C PHE A 179 -5.10 14.97 -22.93
N GLU A 180 -4.92 16.00 -23.76
CA GLU A 180 -5.90 16.33 -24.81
C GLU A 180 -6.01 15.26 -25.90
N GLU A 181 -4.87 14.70 -26.34
CA GLU A 181 -4.83 13.59 -27.30
C GLU A 181 -5.52 12.35 -26.75
N ILE A 182 -5.28 12.03 -25.48
CA ILE A 182 -5.90 10.89 -24.82
C ILE A 182 -7.41 11.09 -24.69
N LEU A 183 -7.88 12.26 -24.24
CA LEU A 183 -9.31 12.55 -24.14
C LEU A 183 -10.02 12.49 -25.50
N GLY A 184 -9.35 12.90 -26.57
CA GLY A 184 -9.88 12.84 -27.93
C GLY A 184 -9.92 11.45 -28.55
N SER A 185 -9.04 10.55 -28.09
CA SER A 185 -8.88 9.18 -28.64
C SER A 185 -9.43 8.07 -27.74
N TRP A 186 -9.82 8.38 -26.50
CA TRP A 186 -10.33 7.40 -25.55
C TRP A 186 -11.64 6.77 -26.05
N PRO A 187 -11.74 5.43 -26.09
CA PRO A 187 -12.97 4.77 -26.53
C PRO A 187 -14.14 5.09 -25.58
N LYS A 188 -15.31 5.40 -26.14
CA LYS A 188 -16.49 5.82 -25.35
C LYS A 188 -17.02 4.70 -24.45
N GLU A 189 -16.81 3.46 -24.85
CA GLU A 189 -17.28 2.26 -24.17
C GLU A 189 -16.32 1.79 -23.07
N VAL A 190 -15.11 2.36 -23.00
CA VAL A 190 -14.07 1.95 -22.04
C VAL A 190 -14.15 2.81 -20.77
N PRO A 191 -14.32 2.20 -19.59
CA PRO A 191 -14.32 2.90 -18.30
C PRO A 191 -13.05 3.72 -18.03
N GLY A 192 -13.17 4.82 -17.28
CA GLY A 192 -12.04 5.55 -16.72
C GLY A 192 -11.79 6.94 -17.30
N ILE A 193 -12.65 7.41 -18.22
CA ILE A 193 -12.55 8.75 -18.78
C ILE A 193 -12.62 9.84 -17.71
N GLN A 194 -13.41 9.64 -16.64
CA GLN A 194 -13.50 10.61 -15.54
C GLN A 194 -12.22 10.62 -14.69
N CYS A 195 -11.51 9.49 -14.60
CA CYS A 195 -10.21 9.43 -13.95
C CYS A 195 -9.17 10.22 -14.76
N ILE A 196 -9.20 10.14 -16.09
CA ILE A 196 -8.30 10.92 -16.97
C ILE A 196 -8.53 12.42 -16.75
N TRP A 197 -9.79 12.87 -16.72
CA TRP A 197 -10.12 14.27 -16.38
C TRP A 197 -9.62 14.68 -15.00
N ASN A 198 -9.76 13.80 -14.01
CA ASN A 198 -9.31 14.05 -12.65
C ASN A 198 -7.79 14.24 -12.58
N GLN A 199 -7.03 13.34 -13.20
CA GLN A 199 -5.56 13.40 -13.25
C GLN A 199 -5.07 14.61 -14.06
N TYR A 200 -5.79 14.96 -15.14
CA TYR A 200 -5.51 16.18 -15.88
C TYR A 200 -5.70 17.43 -15.01
N ALA A 201 -6.81 17.50 -14.24
CA ALA A 201 -7.03 18.60 -13.30
C ALA A 201 -5.94 18.71 -12.24
N GLN A 202 -5.53 17.58 -11.65
CA GLN A 202 -4.42 17.53 -10.71
C GLN A 202 -3.12 18.06 -11.32
N CYS A 203 -2.77 17.58 -12.52
CA CYS A 203 -1.56 18.01 -13.24
C CYS A 203 -1.62 19.51 -13.60
N ALA A 204 -2.76 20.00 -14.07
CA ALA A 204 -2.96 21.42 -14.39
C ALA A 204 -2.77 22.33 -13.18
N VAL A 205 -3.32 21.95 -12.03
CA VAL A 205 -3.16 22.69 -10.77
C VAL A 205 -1.72 22.67 -10.28
N GLN A 206 -1.04 21.52 -10.34
CA GLN A 206 0.34 21.38 -9.87
C GLN A 206 1.34 22.15 -10.75
N SER A 207 1.17 22.13 -12.08
CA SER A 207 2.12 22.74 -13.01
C SER A 207 1.86 24.22 -13.28
N LYS A 208 0.59 24.65 -13.36
CA LYS A 208 0.20 26.03 -13.72
C LYS A 208 -0.58 26.78 -12.66
N GLY A 209 -0.88 26.15 -11.53
CA GLY A 209 -1.61 26.77 -10.43
C GLY A 209 -3.14 26.71 -10.59
N TYR A 210 -3.80 27.24 -9.57
CA TYR A 210 -5.24 27.11 -9.33
C TYR A 210 -6.13 27.61 -10.47
N GLU A 211 -5.83 28.76 -11.07
CA GLU A 211 -6.66 29.35 -12.14
C GLU A 211 -6.73 28.46 -13.39
N CYS A 212 -5.62 27.79 -13.73
CA CYS A 212 -5.61 26.86 -14.86
C CYS A 212 -6.51 25.65 -14.58
N GLY A 213 -6.44 25.10 -13.36
CA GLY A 213 -7.33 24.03 -12.91
C GLY A 213 -8.80 24.44 -12.99
N LYS A 214 -9.12 25.67 -12.55
CA LYS A 214 -10.49 26.21 -12.60
C LYS A 214 -11.06 26.26 -14.01
N VAL A 215 -10.31 26.82 -14.96
CA VAL A 215 -10.75 26.88 -16.38
C VAL A 215 -10.98 25.47 -16.94
N LEU A 216 -10.10 24.52 -16.61
CA LEU A 216 -10.23 23.14 -17.05
C LEU A 216 -11.47 22.46 -16.47
N MET A 217 -11.72 22.64 -15.16
CA MET A 217 -12.90 22.09 -14.49
C MET A 217 -14.20 22.72 -14.96
N ASP A 218 -14.19 24.02 -15.30
CA ASP A 218 -15.33 24.68 -15.93
C ASP A 218 -15.63 24.06 -17.31
N ARG A 219 -14.59 23.78 -18.11
CA ARG A 219 -14.75 23.09 -19.39
C ARG A 219 -15.35 21.70 -19.21
N TRP A 220 -14.79 20.90 -18.30
CA TRP A 220 -15.31 19.57 -17.99
C TRP A 220 -16.78 19.62 -17.57
N PHE A 221 -17.14 20.52 -16.65
CA PHE A 221 -18.52 20.61 -16.15
C PHE A 221 -19.51 20.94 -17.27
N HIS A 222 -19.19 21.88 -18.16
CA HIS A 222 -20.09 22.29 -19.23
C HIS A 222 -20.17 21.30 -20.40
N SER A 223 -19.07 20.60 -20.70
CA SER A 223 -18.99 19.70 -21.86
C SER A 223 -19.39 18.26 -21.54
N VAL A 224 -19.14 17.81 -20.31
CA VAL A 224 -19.34 16.43 -19.87
C VAL A 224 -20.51 16.36 -18.90
N TRP A 225 -20.42 17.03 -17.75
CA TRP A 225 -21.32 16.79 -16.63
C TRP A 225 -22.73 17.37 -16.84
N LYS A 226 -22.83 18.66 -17.16
CA LYS A 226 -24.09 19.39 -17.36
C LYS A 226 -24.92 18.83 -18.52
N VAL A 227 -24.26 18.30 -19.55
CA VAL A 227 -24.92 17.68 -20.71
C VAL A 227 -25.61 16.38 -20.30
N HIS A 228 -24.99 15.57 -19.44
CA HIS A 228 -25.61 14.38 -18.88
C HIS A 228 -26.81 14.72 -17.96
N ASP A 229 -26.71 15.76 -17.13
CA ASP A 229 -27.83 16.22 -16.28
C ASP A 229 -29.05 16.66 -17.11
N LEU A 230 -28.81 17.37 -18.23
CA LEU A 230 -29.86 17.82 -19.15
C LEU A 230 -30.51 16.66 -19.94
N GLN A 231 -29.71 15.68 -20.35
CA GLN A 231 -30.20 14.50 -21.07
C GLN A 231 -31.01 13.54 -20.18
N ASN A 232 -30.68 13.48 -18.88
CA ASN A 232 -31.38 12.67 -17.89
C ASN A 232 -32.59 13.39 -17.25
N GLY A 233 -32.95 14.59 -17.73
CA GLY A 233 -34.17 15.30 -17.33
C GLY A 233 -34.16 15.87 -15.91
N MET A 234 -32.99 16.04 -15.29
CA MET A 234 -32.86 16.52 -13.92
C MET A 234 -32.83 18.05 -13.90
N ASN A 235 -33.93 18.68 -13.50
CA ASN A 235 -34.02 20.13 -13.35
C ASN A 235 -32.98 20.60 -12.32
N SER A 236 -32.11 21.54 -12.71
CA SER A 236 -30.92 22.01 -11.99
C SER A 236 -31.17 22.64 -10.61
N GLY A 237 -32.43 22.74 -10.17
CA GLY A 237 -32.83 23.32 -8.88
C GLY A 237 -33.10 22.31 -7.75
N ASN A 238 -33.22 21.01 -8.03
CA ASN A 238 -33.64 20.00 -7.02
C ASN A 238 -32.54 19.02 -6.59
N ILE A 239 -31.28 19.25 -6.97
CA ILE A 239 -30.13 18.38 -6.68
C ILE A 239 -29.81 18.30 -5.17
N GLU A 240 -30.29 19.27 -4.39
CA GLU A 240 -30.03 19.36 -2.94
C GLU A 240 -30.81 18.34 -2.09
N LEU A 241 -31.88 17.70 -2.60
CA LEU A 241 -32.79 16.90 -1.76
C LEU A 241 -33.13 15.48 -2.26
N ALA A 242 -32.66 15.06 -3.44
CA ALA A 242 -32.93 13.71 -3.95
C ALA A 242 -31.76 12.77 -3.64
N SER A 243 -31.75 12.20 -2.44
CA SER A 243 -30.61 11.51 -1.82
C SER A 243 -30.27 10.13 -2.41
N ASP A 244 -31.23 9.42 -3.01
CA ASP A 244 -31.02 8.04 -3.46
C ASP A 244 -31.29 7.81 -4.96
N SER A 245 -32.07 8.67 -5.63
CA SER A 245 -32.47 8.49 -7.04
C SER A 245 -31.41 8.91 -8.06
N ILE A 246 -30.36 9.66 -7.68
CA ILE A 246 -29.25 10.05 -8.58
C ILE A 246 -28.35 8.86 -8.90
N LEU A 247 -28.16 7.94 -7.94
CA LEU A 247 -27.38 6.72 -8.17
C LEU A 247 -28.15 5.75 -9.09
N GLU A 248 -29.48 5.76 -8.99
CA GLU A 248 -30.39 4.95 -9.82
C GLU A 248 -30.57 5.52 -11.24
N SER A 249 -30.34 6.83 -11.46
CA SER A 249 -30.49 7.51 -12.76
C SER A 249 -29.22 7.66 -13.59
N LEU A 250 -28.08 7.10 -13.13
CA LEU A 250 -26.81 7.03 -13.87
C LEU A 250 -26.48 5.63 -14.49
N PRO A 251 -27.45 4.82 -14.96
CA PRO A 251 -27.25 3.39 -15.23
C PRO A 251 -26.31 3.06 -16.40
N ASN A 252 -25.82 4.05 -17.15
CA ASN A 252 -24.93 3.84 -18.29
C ASN A 252 -23.44 4.09 -17.99
N LEU A 253 -23.09 4.57 -16.79
CA LEU A 253 -21.70 4.84 -16.42
C LEU A 253 -21.10 3.69 -15.61
N SER A 254 -19.83 3.41 -15.88
CA SER A 254 -19.06 2.46 -15.12
C SER A 254 -18.89 2.95 -13.66
N PRO A 255 -18.78 2.05 -12.66
CA PRO A 255 -18.58 2.46 -11.26
C PRO A 255 -17.37 3.38 -11.04
N ILE A 256 -16.27 3.17 -11.79
CA ILE A 256 -15.09 4.04 -11.73
C ILE A 256 -15.40 5.46 -12.22
N ASP A 257 -16.17 5.58 -13.31
CA ASP A 257 -16.55 6.89 -13.85
C ASP A 257 -17.58 7.60 -12.97
N VAL A 258 -18.49 6.86 -12.31
CA VAL A 258 -19.41 7.46 -11.31
C VAL A 258 -18.60 8.06 -10.15
N MET A 259 -17.67 7.29 -9.58
CA MET A 259 -16.84 7.73 -8.45
C MET A 259 -15.99 8.95 -8.83
N PHE A 260 -15.19 8.87 -9.90
CA PHE A 260 -14.34 9.99 -10.33
C PHE A 260 -15.17 11.17 -10.85
N GLY A 261 -16.34 10.94 -11.43
CA GLY A 261 -17.27 11.99 -11.83
C GLY A 261 -17.73 12.84 -10.64
N PHE A 262 -18.07 12.20 -9.51
CA PHE A 262 -18.39 12.91 -8.28
C PHE A 262 -17.18 13.60 -7.63
N LEU A 263 -15.98 13.03 -7.72
CA LEU A 263 -14.75 13.70 -7.28
C LEU A 263 -14.48 14.97 -8.11
N ASN A 264 -14.60 14.87 -9.43
CA ASN A 264 -14.49 16.00 -10.35
C ASN A 264 -15.56 17.07 -10.07
N LEU A 265 -16.80 16.65 -9.78
CA LEU A 265 -17.86 17.57 -9.38
C LEU A 265 -17.51 18.28 -8.07
N SER A 266 -16.99 17.55 -7.08
CA SER A 266 -16.56 18.14 -5.81
C SER A 266 -15.47 19.19 -6.04
N LEU A 267 -14.46 18.88 -6.84
CA LEU A 267 -13.38 19.81 -7.20
C LEU A 267 -13.92 21.06 -7.91
N TYR A 268 -14.77 20.88 -8.93
CA TYR A 268 -15.42 22.00 -9.62
C TYR A 268 -16.21 22.88 -8.66
N LYS A 269 -17.05 22.29 -7.81
CA LYS A 269 -17.88 23.03 -6.84
C LYS A 269 -17.02 23.79 -5.84
N LEU A 270 -15.95 23.18 -5.35
CA LEU A 270 -14.98 23.85 -4.47
C LEU A 270 -14.35 25.06 -5.17
N MET A 271 -13.98 24.92 -6.45
CA MET A 271 -13.41 26.02 -7.25
C MET A 271 -14.38 27.18 -7.51
N GLN A 272 -15.69 26.89 -7.43
CA GLN A 272 -16.78 27.87 -7.53
C GLN A 272 -17.21 28.41 -6.16
N ASN A 273 -16.48 28.11 -5.08
CA ASN A 273 -16.82 28.45 -3.69
C ASN A 273 -18.13 27.83 -3.17
N ASP A 274 -18.67 26.81 -3.84
CA ASP A 274 -19.84 26.05 -3.39
C ASP A 274 -19.39 24.88 -2.49
N ARG A 275 -19.09 25.20 -1.23
CA ARG A 275 -18.64 24.20 -0.24
C ARG A 275 -19.69 23.13 0.07
N LEU A 276 -20.97 23.51 0.14
CA LEU A 276 -22.05 22.57 0.42
C LEU A 276 -22.20 21.56 -0.73
N GLY A 277 -22.24 22.04 -1.97
CA GLY A 277 -22.28 21.20 -3.16
C GLY A 277 -21.04 20.30 -3.27
N ALA A 278 -19.86 20.82 -2.94
CA ALA A 278 -18.62 20.04 -2.93
C ALA A 278 -18.65 18.91 -1.87
N SER A 279 -19.18 19.20 -0.67
CA SER A 279 -19.35 18.22 0.41
C SER A 279 -20.30 17.09 0.05
N ILE A 280 -21.45 17.42 -0.55
CA ILE A 280 -22.43 16.42 -1.01
C ILE A 280 -21.81 15.55 -2.11
N ALA A 281 -21.05 16.15 -3.04
CA ALA A 281 -20.41 15.42 -4.12
C ALA A 281 -19.34 14.44 -3.63
N VAL A 282 -18.47 14.85 -2.69
CA VAL A 282 -17.43 13.95 -2.16
C VAL A 282 -18.02 12.80 -1.32
N GLU A 283 -19.10 13.05 -0.58
CA GLU A 283 -19.83 11.97 0.13
C GLU A 283 -20.47 10.97 -0.85
N LYS A 284 -20.97 11.45 -2.01
CA LYS A 284 -21.46 10.58 -3.08
C LYS A 284 -20.33 9.78 -3.74
N ALA A 285 -19.16 10.38 -3.96
CA ALA A 285 -17.98 9.67 -4.46
C ALA A 285 -17.58 8.53 -3.52
N LEU A 286 -17.57 8.79 -2.21
CA LEU A 286 -17.24 7.78 -1.19
C LEU A 286 -18.25 6.62 -1.20
N LYS A 287 -19.54 6.90 -1.36
CA LYS A 287 -20.58 5.86 -1.50
C LYS A 287 -20.45 5.04 -2.79
N ALA A 288 -20.01 5.67 -3.88
CA ALA A 288 -19.80 5.03 -5.18
C ALA A 288 -18.41 4.37 -5.32
N SER A 289 -17.60 4.38 -4.27
CA SER A 289 -16.21 3.94 -4.33
C SER A 289 -16.08 2.44 -4.64
N ILE A 290 -15.06 2.12 -5.42
CA ILE A 290 -14.72 0.74 -5.80
C ILE A 290 -13.43 0.27 -5.09
N PRO A 291 -13.25 -1.04 -4.85
CA PRO A 291 -12.15 -1.55 -4.01
C PRO A 291 -10.77 -1.01 -4.39
N LYS A 292 -10.50 -0.92 -5.70
CA LYS A 292 -9.21 -0.48 -6.25
C LYS A 292 -8.85 0.98 -5.90
N TYR A 293 -9.84 1.87 -5.83
CA TYR A 293 -9.62 3.31 -5.61
C TYR A 293 -10.23 3.80 -4.28
N PHE A 294 -10.62 2.88 -3.41
CA PHE A 294 -11.26 3.23 -2.14
C PHE A 294 -10.35 4.08 -1.24
N LYS A 295 -9.07 3.71 -1.12
CA LYS A 295 -8.07 4.48 -0.37
C LYS A 295 -7.92 5.90 -0.91
N TYR A 296 -7.84 6.04 -2.23
CA TYR A 296 -7.78 7.33 -2.91
C TYR A 296 -9.01 8.20 -2.58
N CYS A 297 -10.21 7.63 -2.68
CA CYS A 297 -11.45 8.36 -2.38
C CYS A 297 -11.56 8.78 -0.90
N ILE A 298 -11.11 7.94 0.04
CA ILE A 298 -11.01 8.32 1.46
C ILE A 298 -10.02 9.46 1.65
N GLY A 299 -8.89 9.42 0.97
CA GLY A 299 -7.88 10.49 1.03
C GLY A 299 -8.47 11.84 0.59
N GLU A 300 -9.14 11.88 -0.55
CA GLU A 300 -9.83 13.08 -1.05
C GLU A 300 -10.92 13.57 -0.07
N HIS A 301 -11.72 12.66 0.47
CA HIS A 301 -12.74 12.99 1.47
C HIS A 301 -12.14 13.54 2.78
N ALA A 302 -11.06 12.92 3.27
CA ALA A 302 -10.36 13.36 4.47
C ALA A 302 -9.70 14.74 4.27
N MET A 303 -9.10 14.98 3.10
CA MET A 303 -8.55 16.29 2.74
C MET A 303 -9.62 17.36 2.65
N PHE A 304 -10.76 17.06 2.02
CA PHE A 304 -11.90 17.98 1.99
C PHE A 304 -12.33 18.40 3.39
N LEU A 305 -12.48 17.43 4.30
CA LEU A 305 -12.83 17.67 5.68
C LEU A 305 -11.81 18.57 6.42
N LEU A 306 -10.51 18.40 6.15
CA LEU A 306 -9.44 19.23 6.73
C LEU A 306 -9.53 20.69 6.27
N THR A 307 -9.90 20.94 5.01
CA THR A 307 -10.08 22.30 4.48
C THR A 307 -11.35 23.00 4.99
N GLY A 308 -12.27 22.25 5.60
CA GLY A 308 -13.45 22.78 6.27
C GLY A 308 -13.09 23.43 7.61
N GLU A 309 -13.63 24.61 7.88
CA GLU A 309 -13.46 25.34 9.15
C GLU A 309 -13.93 24.55 10.39
N SER A 310 -14.58 23.40 10.24
CA SER A 310 -15.09 22.58 11.34
C SER A 310 -14.04 21.68 12.00
N LEU A 311 -13.02 21.20 11.28
CA LEU A 311 -11.96 20.37 11.88
C LEU A 311 -10.86 21.21 12.53
N LEU A 312 -10.62 22.41 12.00
CA LEU A 312 -9.59 23.35 12.46
C LEU A 312 -10.04 24.20 13.67
N LYS A 313 -11.32 24.15 14.09
CA LYS A 313 -11.75 24.77 15.34
C LYS A 313 -11.25 23.91 16.50
N GLU A 314 -10.10 24.33 17.04
CA GLU A 314 -9.45 23.88 18.29
C GLU A 314 -10.02 22.58 18.86
N ASN A 315 -9.49 21.45 18.38
CA ASN A 315 -9.94 20.10 18.73
C ASN A 315 -11.36 19.82 18.25
N ALA A 316 -11.51 19.41 16.97
CA ALA A 316 -12.48 18.36 16.70
C ALA A 316 -12.26 17.31 17.80
N SER A 317 -13.25 17.13 18.69
CA SER A 317 -13.07 16.30 19.87
C SER A 317 -12.49 14.96 19.43
N VAL A 318 -11.59 14.35 20.21
CA VAL A 318 -11.03 13.03 19.88
C VAL A 318 -12.13 12.07 19.40
N SER A 319 -13.31 12.12 20.04
CA SER A 319 -14.53 11.42 19.61
C SER A 319 -15.02 11.71 18.18
N GLY A 320 -14.95 12.95 17.69
CA GLY A 320 -15.34 13.31 16.32
C GLY A 320 -14.41 12.70 15.27
N VAL A 321 -13.10 12.70 15.54
CA VAL A 321 -12.10 12.02 14.69
C VAL A 321 -12.33 10.51 14.70
N LEU A 322 -12.50 9.93 15.88
CA LEU A 322 -12.79 8.50 16.04
C LEU A 322 -14.05 8.08 15.27
N ASN A 323 -15.14 8.85 15.39
CA ASN A 323 -16.39 8.57 14.67
C ASN A 323 -16.20 8.57 13.14
N ILE A 324 -15.37 9.46 12.60
CA ILE A 324 -15.07 9.50 11.15
C ILE A 324 -14.27 8.25 10.75
N LEU A 325 -13.26 7.88 11.54
CA LEU A 325 -12.44 6.70 11.28
C LEU A 325 -13.25 5.40 11.38
N GLU A 326 -14.12 5.27 12.39
CA GLU A 326 -15.07 4.16 12.51
C GLU A 326 -15.97 4.06 11.29
N ARG A 327 -16.46 5.21 10.78
CA ARG A 327 -17.27 5.26 9.55
C ARG A 327 -16.49 4.76 8.34
N TYR A 328 -15.22 5.14 8.19
CA TYR A 328 -14.38 4.64 7.08
C TYR A 328 -14.12 3.14 7.20
N ILE A 329 -13.87 2.64 8.39
CA ILE A 329 -13.70 1.19 8.62
C ILE A 329 -14.99 0.45 8.33
N GLY A 330 -16.14 0.95 8.79
CA GLY A 330 -17.45 0.39 8.46
C GLY A 330 -17.71 0.34 6.95
N ASN A 331 -17.39 1.41 6.24
CA ASN A 331 -17.48 1.48 4.78
C ASN A 331 -16.45 0.59 4.06
N SER A 332 -15.37 0.19 4.75
CA SER A 332 -14.35 -0.71 4.20
C SER A 332 -14.72 -2.19 4.28
N LEU A 333 -15.66 -2.56 5.17
CA LEU A 333 -16.08 -3.95 5.40
C LEU A 333 -16.56 -4.71 4.14
N PRO A 334 -17.22 -4.07 3.14
CA PRO A 334 -17.55 -4.74 1.88
C PRO A 334 -16.33 -5.12 1.05
N PHE A 335 -15.18 -4.47 1.27
CA PHE A 335 -13.95 -4.77 0.55
C PHE A 335 -13.24 -5.95 1.21
N SER A 336 -12.78 -6.88 0.38
CA SER A 336 -12.11 -8.08 0.87
C SER A 336 -10.76 -7.72 1.48
N VAL A 337 -10.67 -7.71 2.81
CA VAL A 337 -9.39 -7.74 3.52
C VAL A 337 -8.68 -9.04 3.12
N PRO A 338 -7.39 -9.01 2.77
CA PRO A 338 -6.64 -10.23 2.46
C PRO A 338 -6.77 -11.25 3.60
N GLU A 339 -7.49 -12.35 3.35
CA GLU A 339 -7.66 -13.39 4.36
C GLU A 339 -6.38 -14.22 4.46
N PRO A 340 -5.92 -14.54 5.69
CA PRO A 340 -4.83 -15.48 5.87
C PRO A 340 -5.15 -16.83 5.21
N LEU A 341 -4.19 -17.42 4.51
CA LEU A 341 -4.33 -18.69 3.78
C LEU A 341 -4.96 -19.82 4.61
N PRO A 342 -4.65 -19.99 5.92
CA PRO A 342 -5.33 -20.97 6.77
C PRO A 342 -6.86 -20.83 6.80
N ARG A 343 -7.42 -19.64 6.57
CA ARG A 343 -8.88 -19.42 6.55
C ARG A 343 -9.57 -20.18 5.44
N LYS A 344 -8.94 -20.32 4.26
CA LYS A 344 -9.48 -21.16 3.17
C LYS A 344 -9.61 -22.61 3.63
N PHE A 345 -8.62 -23.12 4.36
CA PHE A 345 -8.68 -24.46 4.94
C PHE A 345 -9.80 -24.59 5.98
N ILE A 346 -9.98 -23.60 6.86
CA ILE A 346 -11.05 -23.60 7.88
C ILE A 346 -12.43 -23.63 7.21
N LYS A 347 -12.66 -22.79 6.18
CA LYS A 347 -13.92 -22.76 5.42
C LYS A 347 -14.25 -24.13 4.81
N ASN A 348 -13.24 -24.88 4.39
CA ASN A 348 -13.38 -26.21 3.78
C ASN A 348 -13.61 -27.35 4.80
N ILE A 349 -13.52 -27.10 6.12
CA ILE A 349 -13.76 -28.13 7.14
C ILE A 349 -15.24 -28.55 7.11
N LYS A 350 -15.53 -29.80 6.70
CA LYS A 350 -16.92 -30.30 6.57
C LYS A 350 -17.70 -30.35 7.88
N LYS A 351 -17.04 -30.60 9.03
CA LYS A 351 -17.69 -30.73 10.34
C LYS A 351 -17.99 -29.34 10.95
N PRO A 352 -19.26 -28.93 11.14
CA PRO A 352 -19.60 -27.57 11.58
C PRO A 352 -19.00 -27.18 12.95
N ARG A 353 -19.03 -28.08 13.94
CA ARG A 353 -18.46 -27.82 15.27
C ARG A 353 -16.94 -27.60 15.23
N VAL A 354 -16.24 -28.38 14.42
CA VAL A 354 -14.78 -28.23 14.24
C VAL A 354 -14.49 -26.93 13.49
N ARG A 355 -15.28 -26.60 12.46
CA ARG A 355 -15.17 -25.33 11.75
C ARG A 355 -15.37 -24.13 12.67
N GLN A 356 -16.40 -24.16 13.52
CA GLN A 356 -16.67 -23.10 14.50
C GLN A 356 -15.55 -22.98 15.53
N LEU A 357 -15.06 -24.10 16.08
CA LEU A 357 -13.93 -24.11 17.00
C LEU A 357 -12.68 -23.50 16.36
N MET A 358 -12.31 -23.96 15.16
CA MET A 358 -11.15 -23.43 14.43
C MET A 358 -11.36 -21.97 14.06
N SER A 359 -12.56 -21.57 13.66
CA SER A 359 -12.88 -20.18 13.37
C SER A 359 -12.66 -19.29 14.60
N ASN A 360 -13.10 -19.73 15.77
CA ASN A 360 -12.94 -18.99 17.03
C ASN A 360 -11.47 -18.93 17.50
N ILE A 361 -10.68 -19.98 17.26
CA ILE A 361 -9.26 -20.02 17.66
C ILE A 361 -8.42 -19.09 16.77
N PHE A 362 -8.69 -19.06 15.46
CA PHE A 362 -7.90 -18.29 14.49
C PHE A 362 -8.50 -16.90 14.20
N SER A 363 -9.52 -16.47 14.96
CA SER A 363 -10.18 -15.16 14.89
C SER A 363 -9.85 -14.31 16.12
N PRO A 364 -9.65 -12.99 15.96
CA PRO A 364 -9.88 -12.16 14.75
C PRO A 364 -8.69 -12.09 13.77
N VAL A 365 -9.00 -11.82 12.50
CA VAL A 365 -8.03 -11.21 11.57
C VAL A 365 -8.00 -9.73 11.92
N SER A 366 -6.82 -9.12 11.96
CA SER A 366 -6.68 -7.69 12.27
C SER A 366 -7.40 -6.85 11.23
N SER A 367 -7.95 -5.71 11.67
CA SER A 367 -8.45 -4.69 10.76
C SER A 367 -7.30 -4.10 9.94
N ASP A 368 -7.59 -3.77 8.67
CA ASP A 368 -6.63 -3.04 7.83
C ASP A 368 -6.48 -1.61 8.36
N PHE A 369 -5.43 -1.37 9.14
CA PHE A 369 -5.13 -0.07 9.73
C PHE A 369 -4.52 0.91 8.73
N SER A 370 -4.20 0.48 7.49
CA SER A 370 -3.62 1.39 6.49
C SER A 370 -4.57 2.50 6.10
N LEU A 371 -5.89 2.27 6.17
CA LEU A 371 -6.91 3.30 5.98
C LEU A 371 -6.88 4.35 7.09
N VAL A 372 -6.74 3.90 8.34
CA VAL A 372 -6.61 4.79 9.49
C VAL A 372 -5.34 5.61 9.37
N ASN A 373 -4.22 4.97 9.07
CA ASN A 373 -2.92 5.64 8.96
C ASN A 373 -2.87 6.62 7.79
N LEU A 374 -3.49 6.30 6.66
CA LEU A 374 -3.64 7.24 5.54
C LEU A 374 -4.33 8.53 6.00
N VAL A 375 -5.45 8.42 6.71
CA VAL A 375 -6.20 9.59 7.18
C VAL A 375 -5.41 10.36 8.25
N LEU A 376 -4.77 9.65 9.18
CA LEU A 376 -3.92 10.28 10.20
C LEU A 376 -2.72 11.00 9.59
N GLU A 377 -2.12 10.45 8.53
CA GLU A 377 -1.01 11.08 7.81
C GLU A 377 -1.45 12.36 7.12
N LEU A 378 -2.62 12.36 6.47
CA LEU A 378 -3.18 13.53 5.82
C LEU A 378 -3.52 14.66 6.81
N TRP A 379 -4.03 14.32 8.00
CA TRP A 379 -4.45 15.30 9.01
C TRP A 379 -3.32 15.79 9.92
N TYR A 380 -2.39 14.90 10.29
CA TYR A 380 -1.37 15.17 11.30
C TYR A 380 0.06 14.99 10.80
N GLY A 381 0.25 14.71 9.50
CA GLY A 381 1.55 14.46 8.89
C GLY A 381 2.11 13.05 9.16
N PRO A 382 3.34 12.76 8.69
CA PRO A 382 3.92 11.41 8.66
C PRO A 382 4.18 10.79 10.03
N THR A 383 4.10 11.58 11.11
CA THR A 383 4.22 11.08 12.49
C THR A 383 2.87 10.71 13.12
N PHE A 384 1.76 10.99 12.43
CA PHE A 384 0.36 10.80 12.87
C PHE A 384 -0.08 11.65 14.07
N LEU A 385 0.79 12.50 14.62
CA LEU A 385 0.62 13.03 15.99
C LEU A 385 0.99 14.50 16.18
N LEU A 386 1.36 15.23 15.11
CA LEU A 386 2.16 16.47 15.19
C LEU A 386 1.62 17.56 16.15
N GLU A 387 0.33 17.58 16.48
CA GLU A 387 -0.28 18.56 17.40
C GLU A 387 -0.65 18.01 18.80
N LEU A 388 -0.72 16.69 18.98
CA LEU A 388 -1.18 16.04 20.22
C LEU A 388 -0.06 15.81 21.25
N LEU A 389 1.20 15.93 20.81
CA LEU A 389 2.39 15.60 21.60
C LEU A 389 2.63 16.54 22.79
N CYS A 390 2.07 17.75 22.77
CA CYS A 390 2.25 18.73 23.85
C CYS A 390 1.30 18.51 25.04
N LYS A 391 0.34 17.58 24.95
CA LYS A 391 -0.68 17.32 25.98
C LYS A 391 -0.78 15.82 26.28
N PRO A 392 -0.06 15.30 27.31
CA PRO A 392 0.05 13.87 27.56
C PRO A 392 -1.28 13.14 27.70
N LYS A 393 -2.27 13.75 28.36
CA LYS A 393 -3.61 13.15 28.51
C LYS A 393 -4.33 13.00 27.16
N LEU A 394 -4.31 14.04 26.32
CA LEU A 394 -4.93 13.97 25.00
C LEU A 394 -4.22 12.97 24.09
N LEU A 395 -2.89 12.85 24.19
CA LEU A 395 -2.13 11.84 23.48
C LEU A 395 -2.58 10.43 23.87
N VAL A 396 -2.69 10.15 25.17
CA VAL A 396 -3.15 8.84 25.67
C VAL A 396 -4.57 8.56 25.22
N ASP A 397 -5.52 9.48 25.47
CA ASP A 397 -6.93 9.31 25.10
C ASP A 397 -7.09 9.09 23.58
N PHE A 398 -6.30 9.79 22.76
CA PHE A 398 -6.32 9.64 21.30
C PHE A 398 -5.75 8.30 20.86
N VAL A 399 -4.56 7.91 21.34
CA VAL A 399 -3.91 6.66 20.94
C VAL A 399 -4.72 5.45 21.41
N GLU A 400 -5.26 5.47 22.63
CA GLU A 400 -6.14 4.41 23.12
C GLU A 400 -7.41 4.32 22.29
N GLY A 401 -8.05 5.46 21.97
CA GLY A 401 -9.22 5.45 21.08
C GLY A 401 -8.94 4.87 19.69
N ILE A 402 -7.78 5.17 19.10
CA ILE A 402 -7.40 4.58 17.80
C ILE A 402 -7.11 3.08 17.93
N LEU A 403 -6.42 2.66 18.99
CA LEU A 403 -6.12 1.25 19.24
C LEU A 403 -7.36 0.44 19.66
N ASP A 404 -8.39 1.07 20.20
CA ASP A 404 -9.68 0.42 20.44
C ASP A 404 -10.37 0.05 19.13
N ILE A 405 -10.28 0.93 18.12
CA ILE A 405 -10.84 0.71 16.78
C ILE A 405 -9.92 -0.22 15.96
N SER A 406 -8.61 -0.06 16.09
CA SER A 406 -7.60 -0.83 15.37
C SER A 406 -6.47 -1.31 16.29
N PRO A 407 -6.70 -2.43 17.01
CA PRO A 407 -5.77 -2.92 18.04
C PRO A 407 -4.38 -3.32 17.53
N SER A 408 -4.28 -3.64 16.24
CA SER A 408 -3.06 -4.11 15.60
C SER A 408 -2.29 -3.00 14.88
N ASN A 409 -2.65 -1.73 15.06
CA ASN A 409 -1.99 -0.59 14.42
C ASN A 409 -0.60 -0.33 15.05
N TYR A 410 0.35 -1.20 14.70
CA TYR A 410 1.72 -1.13 15.21
C TYR A 410 2.49 0.07 14.65
N GLU A 411 2.11 0.61 13.48
CA GLU A 411 2.75 1.80 12.91
C GLU A 411 2.50 3.03 13.77
N LEU A 412 1.25 3.24 14.19
CA LEU A 412 0.91 4.28 15.16
C LEU A 412 1.68 4.07 16.47
N ALA A 413 1.64 2.86 17.03
CA ALA A 413 2.30 2.55 18.29
C ALA A 413 3.83 2.75 18.22
N MET A 414 4.46 2.40 17.09
CA MET A 414 5.89 2.68 16.84
C MET A 414 6.14 4.18 16.78
N SER A 415 5.29 4.96 16.08
CA SER A 415 5.44 6.41 16.00
C SER A 415 5.38 7.06 17.39
N VAL A 416 4.37 6.70 18.18
CA VAL A 416 4.20 7.17 19.58
C VAL A 416 5.44 6.83 20.41
N CYS A 417 5.84 5.56 20.42
CA CYS A 417 6.96 5.09 21.23
C CYS A 417 8.30 5.73 20.80
N ARG A 418 8.53 5.90 19.49
CA ARG A 418 9.70 6.60 18.94
C ARG A 418 9.74 8.07 19.35
N HIS A 419 8.60 8.75 19.36
CA HIS A 419 8.54 10.15 19.76
C HIS A 419 8.86 10.32 21.25
N LEU A 420 8.24 9.50 22.10
CA LEU A 420 8.42 9.56 23.55
C LEU A 420 9.82 9.14 24.00
N SER A 421 10.50 8.28 23.22
CA SER A 421 11.87 7.82 23.49
C SER A 421 12.96 8.71 22.86
N SER A 422 12.59 9.75 22.11
CA SER A 422 13.56 10.61 21.43
C SER A 422 14.26 11.54 22.42
N PRO A 423 15.61 11.61 22.43
CA PRO A 423 16.37 12.51 23.31
C PRO A 423 16.19 14.00 22.96
N ASN A 424 15.59 14.30 21.80
CA ASN A 424 15.37 15.65 21.30
C ASN A 424 13.96 16.20 21.61
N SER A 425 13.12 15.49 22.37
CA SER A 425 11.84 16.06 22.82
C SER A 425 12.13 17.21 23.79
N SER A 426 11.79 18.43 23.38
CA SER A 426 12.10 19.70 24.07
C SER A 426 11.32 19.94 25.36
N THR A 427 10.79 18.90 25.98
CA THR A 427 10.00 18.94 27.21
C THR A 427 10.56 17.90 28.18
N ASP A 428 10.48 18.22 29.47
CA ASP A 428 10.92 17.43 30.63
C ASP A 428 10.95 15.90 30.41
N LEU A 429 11.93 15.23 31.04
CA LEU A 429 12.05 13.76 31.15
C LEU A 429 10.68 13.08 31.07
N THR A 430 10.37 12.49 29.91
CA THR A 430 9.10 11.78 29.71
C THR A 430 8.92 10.77 30.85
N PRO A 431 7.81 10.84 31.63
CA PRO A 431 7.60 9.96 32.77
C PRO A 431 7.76 8.48 32.39
N THR A 432 8.47 7.72 33.22
CA THR A 432 8.69 6.27 33.00
C THR A 432 7.38 5.50 32.82
N SER A 433 6.29 5.95 33.45
CA SER A 433 4.95 5.38 33.28
C SER A 433 4.41 5.53 31.85
N ILE A 434 4.64 6.66 31.20
CA ILE A 434 4.22 6.92 29.82
C ILE A 434 5.06 6.10 28.84
N LEU A 435 6.37 5.98 29.09
CA LEU A 435 7.24 5.11 28.30
C LEU A 435 6.86 3.63 28.42
N PHE A 436 6.51 3.18 29.63
CA PHE A 436 6.02 1.82 29.87
C PHE A 436 4.69 1.56 29.15
N TRP A 437 3.74 2.50 29.24
CA TRP A 437 2.47 2.43 28.51
C TRP A 437 2.67 2.35 27.00
N ALA A 438 3.49 3.23 26.42
CA ALA A 438 3.76 3.24 24.99
C ALA A 438 4.44 1.94 24.52
N SER A 439 5.41 1.45 25.29
CA SER A 439 6.10 0.18 25.02
C SER A 439 5.15 -1.02 25.11
N SER A 440 4.23 -1.00 26.08
CA SER A 440 3.22 -2.04 26.24
C SER A 440 2.24 -2.05 25.06
N ASN A 441 1.78 -0.89 24.60
CA ASN A 441 0.92 -0.76 23.43
C ASN A 441 1.62 -1.21 22.14
N LEU A 442 2.90 -0.86 21.95
CA LEU A 442 3.69 -1.32 20.81
C LEU A 442 3.80 -2.84 20.77
N VAL A 443 4.19 -3.47 21.88
CA VAL A 443 4.30 -4.93 21.94
C VAL A 443 2.93 -5.58 21.78
N SER A 444 1.89 -5.02 22.40
CA SER A 444 0.52 -5.52 22.24
C SER A 444 0.08 -5.48 20.77
N ALA A 445 0.23 -4.34 20.08
CA ALA A 445 -0.21 -4.17 18.70
C ALA A 445 0.47 -5.16 17.75
N ILE A 446 1.78 -5.37 17.91
CA ILE A 446 2.54 -6.35 17.10
C ILE A 446 2.10 -7.78 17.41
N LEU A 447 1.90 -8.13 18.69
CA LEU A 447 1.52 -9.49 19.08
C LEU A 447 0.10 -9.88 18.65
N HIS A 448 -0.81 -8.89 18.55
CA HIS A 448 -2.19 -9.10 18.10
C HIS A 448 -2.36 -9.00 16.59
N ALA A 449 -1.32 -8.64 15.84
CA ALA A 449 -1.39 -8.50 14.40
C ALA A 449 -1.51 -9.86 13.69
N VAL A 450 -2.59 -10.01 12.92
CA VAL A 450 -2.91 -11.13 12.04
C VAL A 450 -3.34 -10.54 10.70
N PRO A 451 -2.55 -10.68 9.62
CA PRO A 451 -1.34 -11.49 9.52
C PRO A 451 -0.16 -10.97 10.35
N ILE A 452 0.80 -11.86 10.62
CA ILE A 452 2.02 -11.53 11.34
C ILE A 452 2.77 -10.39 10.60
N PRO A 453 3.18 -9.31 11.30
CA PRO A 453 3.90 -8.21 10.68
C PRO A 453 5.25 -8.66 10.10
N PRO A 454 5.71 -8.06 8.98
CA PRO A 454 6.97 -8.41 8.34
C PRO A 454 8.18 -8.19 9.25
N GLU A 455 9.29 -8.89 8.99
CA GLU A 455 10.48 -8.88 9.87
C GLU A 455 11.00 -7.48 10.19
N HIS A 456 11.00 -6.58 9.21
CA HIS A 456 11.50 -5.22 9.40
C HIS A 456 10.70 -4.45 10.47
N VAL A 457 9.41 -4.73 10.66
CA VAL A 457 8.58 -4.14 11.72
C VAL A 457 9.05 -4.63 13.08
N TRP A 458 9.36 -5.91 13.22
CA TRP A 458 9.91 -6.46 14.46
C TRP A 458 11.29 -5.89 14.76
N VAL A 459 12.16 -5.77 13.75
CA VAL A 459 13.49 -5.17 13.92
C VAL A 459 13.39 -3.71 14.36
N GLU A 460 12.50 -2.94 13.73
CA GLU A 460 12.30 -1.53 14.07
C GLU A 460 11.71 -1.37 15.48
N ALA A 461 10.73 -2.21 15.85
CA ALA A 461 10.20 -2.24 17.21
C ALA A 461 11.27 -2.61 18.25
N ALA A 462 12.14 -3.59 17.93
CA ALA A 462 13.26 -3.98 18.77
C ALA A 462 14.22 -2.81 19.02
N ARG A 463 14.51 -2.03 17.97
CA ARG A 463 15.35 -0.83 18.03
C ARG A 463 14.72 0.25 18.90
N ILE A 464 13.42 0.49 18.76
CA ILE A 464 12.69 1.47 19.58
C ILE A 464 12.70 1.05 21.06
N LEU A 465 12.35 -0.20 21.35
CA LEU A 465 12.32 -0.74 22.72
C LEU A 465 13.71 -0.73 23.37
N GLY A 466 14.77 -0.99 22.60
CA GLY A 466 16.15 -0.94 23.09
C GLY A 466 16.59 0.45 23.58
N ASN A 467 15.94 1.52 23.13
CA ASN A 467 16.22 2.89 23.57
C ASN A 467 15.44 3.30 24.81
N VAL A 468 14.48 2.49 25.27
CA VAL A 468 13.61 2.82 26.40
C VAL A 468 14.17 2.19 27.68
N MET A 469 14.46 3.02 28.69
CA MET A 469 14.87 2.50 30.00
C MET A 469 13.68 1.97 30.79
N GLY A 470 13.88 0.87 31.53
CA GLY A 470 12.89 0.36 32.49
C GLY A 470 11.82 -0.57 31.91
N VAL A 471 11.95 -1.02 30.65
CA VAL A 471 10.99 -1.91 29.96
C VAL A 471 11.54 -3.32 29.71
N ASN A 472 12.43 -3.80 30.59
CA ASN A 472 13.13 -5.08 30.43
C ASN A 472 12.16 -6.26 30.31
N THR A 473 11.12 -6.31 31.14
CA THR A 473 10.12 -7.40 31.13
C THR A 473 9.29 -7.42 29.85
N ILE A 474 8.87 -6.25 29.38
CA ILE A 474 8.16 -6.08 28.10
C ILE A 474 9.06 -6.53 26.95
N SER A 475 10.32 -6.10 26.96
CA SER A 475 11.30 -6.44 25.93
C SER A 475 11.60 -7.93 25.89
N GLN A 476 11.75 -8.59 27.04
CA GLN A 476 11.92 -10.05 27.11
C GLN A 476 10.74 -10.80 26.50
N ARG A 477 9.50 -10.39 26.82
CA ARG A 477 8.29 -10.99 26.22
C ARG A 477 8.26 -10.77 24.70
N PHE A 478 8.64 -9.57 24.25
CA PHE A 478 8.73 -9.24 22.83
C PHE A 478 9.73 -10.16 22.11
N TYR A 479 10.97 -10.27 22.57
CA TYR A 479 11.98 -11.13 21.93
C TYR A 479 11.61 -12.62 21.97
N GLY A 480 11.02 -13.09 23.08
CA GLY A 480 10.54 -14.46 23.19
C GLY A 480 9.52 -14.83 22.09
N ARG A 481 8.72 -13.87 21.61
CA ARG A 481 7.86 -14.08 20.43
C ARG A 481 8.60 -13.82 19.12
N ALA A 482 9.35 -12.71 19.03
CA ALA A 482 10.00 -12.27 17.79
C ALA A 482 10.91 -13.36 17.21
N LEU A 483 11.67 -14.06 18.06
CA LEU A 483 12.61 -15.10 17.64
C LEU A 483 11.92 -16.43 17.28
N VAL A 484 10.69 -16.66 17.75
CA VAL A 484 9.86 -17.79 17.31
C VAL A 484 9.28 -17.52 15.93
N VAL A 485 8.88 -16.27 15.67
CA VAL A 485 8.28 -15.85 14.40
C VAL A 485 9.36 -15.72 13.31
N TYR A 486 10.47 -15.06 13.62
CA TYR A 486 11.58 -14.80 12.70
C TYR A 486 12.89 -15.42 13.21
N PRO A 487 12.98 -16.77 13.28
CA PRO A 487 14.14 -17.47 13.83
C PRO A 487 15.42 -17.23 13.02
N PHE A 488 15.31 -16.78 11.77
CA PHE A 488 16.45 -16.53 10.88
C PHE A 488 16.87 -15.05 10.79
N SER A 489 16.26 -14.15 11.58
CA SER A 489 16.64 -12.72 11.57
C SER A 489 17.88 -12.46 12.40
N VAL A 490 19.02 -12.26 11.75
CA VAL A 490 20.28 -11.91 12.44
C VAL A 490 20.13 -10.60 13.22
N LYS A 491 19.36 -9.63 12.68
CA LYS A 491 19.13 -8.34 13.33
C LYS A 491 18.40 -8.50 14.67
N LEU A 492 17.35 -9.31 14.73
CA LEU A 492 16.62 -9.57 15.98
C LEU A 492 17.47 -10.29 17.00
N TRP A 493 18.24 -11.31 16.58
CA TRP A 493 19.16 -12.03 17.47
C TRP A 493 20.24 -11.12 18.06
N LYS A 494 20.88 -10.28 17.22
CA LYS A 494 21.87 -9.29 17.69
C LYS A 494 21.24 -8.30 18.67
N SER A 495 20.05 -7.79 18.36
CA SER A 495 19.31 -6.88 19.23
C SER A 495 18.94 -7.53 20.57
N TYR A 496 18.52 -8.80 20.57
CA TYR A 496 18.24 -9.55 21.79
C TYR A 496 19.50 -9.74 22.66
N GLN A 497 20.62 -10.08 22.02
CA GLN A 497 21.91 -10.22 22.71
C GLN A 497 22.36 -8.91 23.37
N THR A 498 22.07 -7.75 22.76
CA THR A 498 22.42 -6.44 23.31
C THR A 498 21.62 -6.04 24.55
N LEU A 499 20.46 -6.67 24.79
CA LEU A 499 19.61 -6.40 25.96
C LEU A 499 20.26 -6.84 27.28
N TYR A 500 21.14 -7.84 27.23
CA TYR A 500 21.83 -8.35 28.41
C TYR A 500 23.24 -7.77 28.47
N THR A 501 23.70 -7.41 29.67
CA THR A 501 25.12 -7.06 29.91
C THR A 501 25.96 -8.27 30.30
N ASP A 502 25.31 -9.32 30.82
CA ASP A 502 25.92 -10.58 31.23
C ASP A 502 26.52 -11.35 30.05
N ILE A 503 27.82 -11.63 30.14
CA ILE A 503 28.60 -12.35 29.13
C ILE A 503 28.11 -13.79 28.96
N GLU A 504 27.70 -14.47 30.03
CA GLU A 504 27.23 -15.86 29.95
C GLU A 504 25.90 -15.94 29.19
N MET A 505 24.98 -15.01 29.48
CA MET A 505 23.72 -14.89 28.75
C MET A 505 23.96 -14.55 27.27
N LYS A 506 24.88 -13.63 26.96
CA LYS A 506 25.25 -13.32 25.58
C LYS A 506 25.79 -14.54 24.83
N LYS A 507 26.59 -15.39 25.49
CA LYS A 507 27.12 -16.63 24.90
C LYS A 507 26.01 -17.65 24.66
N SER A 508 25.12 -17.86 25.62
CA SER A 508 23.96 -18.74 25.49
C SER A 508 23.08 -18.36 24.29
N ILE A 509 22.76 -17.06 24.15
CA ILE A 509 22.00 -16.54 23.00
C ILE A 509 22.73 -16.78 21.67
N ALA A 510 24.05 -16.61 21.64
CA ALA A 510 24.85 -16.87 20.45
C ALA A 510 24.89 -18.36 20.07
N GLU A 511 24.96 -19.25 21.06
CA GLU A 511 24.88 -20.70 20.84
C GLU A 511 23.52 -21.13 20.30
N GLU A 512 22.43 -20.54 20.81
CA GLU A 512 21.08 -20.81 20.31
C GLU A 512 20.90 -20.34 18.86
N ALA A 513 21.36 -19.12 18.53
CA ALA A 513 21.35 -18.62 17.16
C ALA A 513 22.20 -19.48 16.22
N LYS A 514 23.37 -19.95 16.69
CA LYS A 514 24.24 -20.86 15.94
C LYS A 514 23.58 -22.21 15.68
N ALA A 515 22.79 -22.73 16.63
CA ALA A 515 21.99 -23.94 16.43
C ALA A 515 20.91 -23.76 15.36
N LYS A 516 20.50 -22.53 15.06
CA LYS A 516 19.62 -22.17 13.93
C LYS A 516 20.37 -21.87 12.62
N GLY A 517 21.70 -22.00 12.61
CA GLY A 517 22.55 -21.76 11.44
C GLY A 517 22.90 -20.28 11.22
N LEU A 518 22.80 -19.44 12.25
CA LEU A 518 23.16 -18.04 12.19
C LEU A 518 24.52 -17.78 12.84
N ASP A 519 25.26 -16.83 12.28
CA ASP A 519 26.47 -16.29 12.91
C ASP A 519 26.17 -14.89 13.43
N LEU A 520 26.33 -14.70 14.75
CA LEU A 520 26.11 -13.42 15.41
C LEU A 520 27.40 -12.62 15.64
N CYS A 521 28.55 -13.16 15.22
CA CYS A 521 29.84 -12.48 15.33
C CYS A 521 29.87 -11.10 14.64
#